data_AF-A0A4U6BH60-F1
#
_entry.id   AF-A0A4U6BH60-F1
#
_cell.length_a   1.000
_cell.length_b   1.000
_cell.length_c   1.000
_cell.angle_alpha   90.00
_cell.angle_beta   90.00
_cell.angle_gamma   90.00
#
_symmetry.space_group_name_H-M   'P 1'
#
loop_
_entity.id
_entity.type
_entity.pdbx_description
1 polymer ?
#
loop_
_entity_poly.entity_id
_entity_poly.type
_entity_poly.pdbx_seq_one_letter_code
_entity_poly.pdbx_strand_id
1 'polypeptide(L)' 'MPLKCLLQEYNIDPMDAAIIEGLFNQGAREGEAWQERYDRAKVLVELFAAGVRDQDALIGALTRHNRAS' A
#
# COMPACT_ATOMS: atom_id res chain seq x y z
N MET A 1 -6.90 3.87 -10.93
CA MET A 1 -6.64 2.89 -9.85
C MET A 1 -6.42 3.65 -8.55
N PRO A 2 -6.94 3.16 -7.40
CA PRO A 2 -6.90 3.88 -6.12
C PRO A 2 -5.48 4.26 -5.67
N LEU A 3 -4.49 3.40 -5.95
CA LEU A 3 -3.09 3.66 -5.61
C LEU A 3 -2.51 4.92 -6.29
N LYS A 4 -2.76 5.11 -7.60
CA LYS A 4 -2.19 6.26 -8.33
C LYS A 4 -2.70 7.59 -7.79
N CYS A 5 -3.96 7.66 -7.38
CA CYS A 5 -4.52 8.86 -6.76
C CYS A 5 -3.84 9.15 -5.42
N LEU A 6 -3.63 8.12 -4.58
CA LEU A 6 -2.97 8.27 -3.29
C LEU A 6 -1.49 8.68 -3.44
N LEU A 7 -0.76 8.08 -4.39
CA LEU A 7 0.65 8.45 -4.65
C LEU A 7 0.79 9.94 -5.03
N GLN A 8 -0.17 10.48 -5.80
CA GLN A 8 -0.21 11.90 -6.15
C GLN A 8 -0.60 12.78 -4.96
N GLU A 9 -1.61 12.36 -4.19
CA GLU A 9 -2.10 13.10 -3.01
C GLU A 9 -1.01 13.27 -1.94
N TYR A 10 -0.22 12.22 -1.71
CA TYR A 10 0.88 12.23 -0.75
C TYR A 10 2.20 12.76 -1.33
N ASN A 11 2.19 13.23 -2.59
CA ASN A 11 3.37 13.72 -3.31
C ASN A 11 4.57 12.77 -3.22
N ILE A 12 4.31 11.48 -3.42
CA ILE A 12 5.34 10.44 -3.34
C ILE A 12 6.27 10.53 -4.55
N ASP A 13 7.58 10.53 -4.29
CA ASP A 13 8.60 10.54 -5.35
C ASP A 13 8.45 9.34 -6.31
N PRO A 14 8.78 9.50 -7.61
CA PRO A 14 8.61 8.45 -8.61
C PRO A 14 9.36 7.14 -8.28
N MET A 15 10.50 7.23 -7.60
CA MET A 15 11.29 6.07 -7.19
C MET A 15 10.59 5.28 -6.07
N ASP A 16 10.04 6.01 -5.10
CA ASP A 16 9.26 5.45 -3.99
C ASP A 16 7.93 4.88 -4.50
N ALA A 17 7.29 5.54 -5.47
CA ALA A 17 6.08 5.08 -6.12
C ALA A 17 6.24 3.71 -6.78
N ALA A 18 7.38 3.45 -7.45
CA ALA A 18 7.67 2.15 -8.05
C ALA A 18 7.78 1.03 -7.00
N ILE A 19 8.38 1.32 -5.84
CA ILE A 19 8.47 0.38 -4.73
C ILE A 19 7.08 0.07 -4.17
N ILE A 20 6.28 1.11 -3.91
CA ILE A 20 4.92 0.96 -3.40
C ILE A 20 4.04 0.19 -4.38
N GLU A 21 4.12 0.46 -5.69
CA GLU A 21 3.41 -0.31 -6.72
C GLU A 21 3.82 -1.78 -6.70
N GLY A 22 5.12 -2.08 -6.53
CA GLY A 22 5.61 -3.44 -6.38
C GLY A 22 4.99 -4.17 -5.19
N LEU A 23 5.02 -3.54 -4.01
CA LEU A 23 4.45 -4.11 -2.77
C LEU A 23 2.93 -4.25 -2.85
N PHE A 24 2.27 -3.27 -3.46
CA PHE A 24 0.85 -3.30 -3.69
C PHE A 24 0.46 -4.46 -4.63
N ASN A 25 1.22 -4.73 -5.67
CA ASN A 25 0.91 -5.85 -6.56
C ASN A 25 1.21 -7.22 -5.91
N GLN A 26 2.26 -7.32 -5.08
CA GLN A 26 2.55 -8.55 -4.32
C GLN A 26 1.47 -8.89 -3.29
N GLY A 27 0.86 -7.88 -2.67
CA GLY A 27 -0.25 -8.08 -1.74
C GLY A 27 -1.62 -8.28 -2.39
N ALA A 28 -1.71 -8.27 -3.73
CA ALA A 28 -2.97 -8.44 -4.44
C ALA A 28 -3.52 -9.86 -4.28
N ARG A 29 -4.83 -9.97 -4.12
CA ARG A 29 -5.51 -11.27 -3.96
C ARG A 29 -6.59 -11.46 -4.99
N GLU A 30 -6.82 -12.72 -5.34
CA GLU A 30 -7.93 -13.11 -6.19
C GLU A 30 -9.26 -12.86 -5.46
N GLY A 31 -10.20 -12.20 -6.12
CA GLY A 31 -11.50 -11.85 -5.54
C GLY A 31 -11.48 -10.68 -4.54
N GLU A 32 -10.34 -9.98 -4.37
CA GLU A 32 -10.22 -8.82 -3.48
C GLU A 32 -11.29 -7.76 -3.81
N ALA A 33 -12.06 -7.36 -2.79
CA ALA A 33 -13.07 -6.34 -2.96
C ALA A 33 -12.41 -4.98 -3.23
N TRP A 34 -13.12 -4.09 -3.92
CA TRP A 34 -12.58 -2.75 -4.22
C TRP A 34 -12.17 -1.99 -2.96
N GLN A 35 -12.93 -2.11 -1.87
CA GLN A 35 -12.65 -1.45 -0.60
C GLN A 35 -11.36 -1.98 0.05
N GLU A 36 -11.19 -3.30 0.11
CA GLU A 36 -9.96 -3.93 0.64
C GLU A 36 -8.73 -3.48 -0.13
N ARG A 37 -8.87 -3.39 -1.47
CA ARG A 37 -7.82 -2.88 -2.35
C ARG A 37 -7.49 -1.41 -2.05
N TYR A 38 -8.50 -0.58 -1.78
CA TYR A 38 -8.31 0.83 -1.42
C TYR A 38 -7.60 0.96 -0.07
N ASP A 39 -8.07 0.23 0.96
CA ASP A 39 -7.52 0.30 2.31
C ASP A 39 -6.05 -0.16 2.32
N ARG A 40 -5.74 -1.23 1.59
CA ARG A 40 -4.38 -1.73 1.44
C ARG A 40 -3.45 -0.72 0.75
N ALA A 41 -3.94 -0.03 -0.29
CA ALA A 41 -3.18 1.04 -0.93
C ALA A 41 -2.94 2.21 0.04
N LYS A 42 -3.96 2.59 0.81
CA LYS A 42 -3.89 3.68 1.78
C LYS A 42 -2.87 3.39 2.88
N VAL A 43 -2.92 2.22 3.51
CA VAL A 43 -1.96 1.80 4.54
C VAL A 43 -0.53 1.82 4.01
N LEU A 44 -0.29 1.32 2.80
CA LEU A 44 1.02 1.34 2.18
C LEU A 44 1.55 2.78 2.01
N VAL A 45 0.73 3.66 1.45
CA VAL A 45 1.13 5.05 1.19
C VAL A 45 1.34 5.82 2.49
N GLU A 46 0.48 5.64 3.49
CA GLU A 46 0.61 6.29 4.80
C GLU A 46 1.88 5.86 5.55
N LEU A 47 2.20 4.56 5.54
CA LEU A 47 3.43 4.05 6.15
C LEU A 47 4.67 4.60 5.45
N PHE A 48 4.62 4.68 4.12
CA PHE A 48 5.70 5.28 3.33
C PHE A 48 5.84 6.78 3.63
N ALA A 49 4.74 7.52 3.71
CA ALA A 49 4.75 8.93 4.09
C ALA A 49 5.27 9.16 5.52
N ALA A 50 5.03 8.21 6.43
CA ALA A 50 5.57 8.22 7.79
C ALA A 50 7.06 7.82 7.89
N GLY A 51 7.72 7.54 6.76
CA GLY A 51 9.15 7.19 6.71
C GLY A 51 9.45 5.70 6.92
N VAL A 52 8.45 4.82 6.97
CA VAL A 52 8.67 3.37 7.03
C VAL A 52 9.11 2.91 5.65
N ARG A 53 10.36 2.45 5.56
CA ARG A 53 10.98 1.91 4.33
C ARG A 53 11.28 0.41 4.42
N ASP A 54 11.13 -0.16 5.61
CA ASP A 54 11.34 -1.60 5.84
C ASP A 54 10.23 -2.40 5.15
N GLN A 55 10.64 -3.22 4.19
CA GLN A 55 9.73 -4.01 3.37
C GLN A 55 8.95 -5.05 4.19
N ASP A 56 9.59 -5.68 5.17
CA ASP A 56 8.96 -6.68 6.04
C ASP A 56 7.96 -6.03 6.99
N ALA A 57 8.28 -4.82 7.48
CA ALA A 57 7.35 -4.02 8.29
C ALA A 57 6.09 -3.63 7.48
N LEU A 58 6.27 -3.23 6.21
CA LEU A 58 5.17 -2.91 5.29
C LEU A 58 4.31 -4.15 5.00
N ILE A 59 4.92 -5.27 4.63
CA ILE A 59 4.20 -6.55 4.39
C ILE A 59 3.48 -7.02 5.65
N GLY A 60 4.12 -6.91 6.81
CA GLY A 60 3.53 -7.25 8.10
C GLY A 60 2.36 -6.34 8.49
N ALA A 61 2.40 -5.06 8.15
CA ALA A 61 1.29 -4.15 8.34
C ALA A 61 0.08 -4.52 7.46
N LEU A 62 0.32 -4.82 6.19
CA LEU A 62 -0.74 -5.27 5.27
C LEU A 62 -1.37 -6.60 5.70
N THR A 63 -0.57 -7.52 6.23
CA THR A 63 -1.04 -8.83 6.70
C THR A 63 -1.87 -8.71 7.98
N ARG A 64 -1.51 -7.78 8.89
CA ARG A 64 -2.24 -7.53 10.14
C ARG A 64 -3.58 -6.82 9.92
N HIS A 65 -3.62 -5.84 9.02
CA HIS A 65 -4.86 -5.13 8.68
C HIS A 65 -5.95 -6.11 8.18
N ASN A 66 -5.53 -7.18 7.53
CA ASN A 66 -6.42 -8.21 7.01
C ASN A 66 -7.06 -9.15 8.04
N ARG A 67 -6.54 -9.18 9.29
CA ARG A 67 -7.15 -9.97 10.38
C ARG A 67 -8.17 -9.19 11.19
N ALA A 68 -8.21 -7.86 11.01
CA ALA A 68 -9.06 -6.96 11.77
C ALA A 68 -10.36 -6.58 11.04
N SER A 69 -10.46 -6.91 9.74
CA SER A 69 -11.68 -6.77 8.91
C SER A 69 -12.47 -8.06 8.84
#